data_AF-A0A7C5DJ91-F1
#
_entry.id   AF-A0A7C5DJ91-F1
#
_cell.length_a   1.000
_cell.length_b   1.000
_cell.length_c   1.000
_cell.angle_alpha   90.00
_cell.angle_beta   90.00
_cell.angle_gamma   90.00
#
_symmetry.space_group_name_H-M   'P 1'
#
loop_
_entity.id
_entity.type
_entity.pdbx_description
1 polymer ?
#
loop_
_entity_poly.entity_id
_entity_poly.type
_entity_poly.pdbx_seq_one_letter_code
_entity_poly.pdbx_strand_id
1 'polypeptide(L)' 'MTREELVNFWIEGSDRDFKSMQNMFESKDYHWSLYVGHLVVEKLLK' A
#
# COMPACT_ATOMS: atom_id res chain seq x y z
N MET A 1 1.62 -17.18 14.07
CA MET A 1 1.96 -16.46 12.84
C MET A 1 3.44 -16.67 12.56
N THR A 2 3.77 -17.38 11.49
CA THR A 2 5.16 -17.59 11.06
C THR A 2 5.72 -16.30 10.47
N ARG A 3 7.05 -16.25 10.29
CA ARG A 3 7.70 -15.11 9.62
C ARG A 3 7.16 -14.91 8.19
N GLU A 4 6.92 -16.00 7.46
CA GLU A 4 6.37 -15.95 6.11
C GLU A 4 4.94 -15.44 6.09
N GLU A 5 4.10 -15.87 7.03
CA GLU A 5 2.73 -15.36 7.17
C GLU A 5 2.71 -13.85 7.46
N LEU A 6 3.64 -13.36 8.29
CA LEU A 6 3.76 -11.93 8.57
C LEU A 6 4.22 -11.14 7.34
N VAL A 7 5.22 -11.64 6.60
CA VAL A 7 5.70 -11.00 5.36
C VAL A 7 4.58 -10.95 4.31
N ASN A 8 3.86 -12.05 4.11
CA ASN A 8 2.74 -12.10 3.17
C ASN A 8 1.61 -11.15 3.59
N PHE A 9 1.31 -11.06 4.88
CA PHE A 9 0.33 -10.10 5.38
C PHE A 9 0.67 -8.65 5.01
N TRP A 10 1.94 -8.26 5.13
CA TRP A 10 2.39 -6.91 4.74
C TRP A 10 2.36 -6.69 3.23
N ILE A 11 2.79 -7.68 2.44
CA ILE A 11 2.74 -7.62 0.97
C ILE A 11 1.30 -7.46 0.49
N GLU A 12 0.38 -8.33 0.93
CA GLU A 12 -1.04 -8.26 0.55
C GLU A 12 -1.69 -6.95 1.02
N GLY A 13 -1.29 -6.45 2.19
CA GLY A 13 -1.69 -5.14 2.68
C GLY A 13 -1.20 -4.00 1.81
N SER A 14 0.00 -4.10 1.26
CA SER A 14 0.60 -3.11 0.36
C SER A 14 -0.08 -3.11 -1.02
N ASP A 15 -0.37 -4.29 -1.58
CA ASP A 15 -1.04 -4.40 -2.89
C ASP A 15 -2.45 -3.79 -2.88
N ARG A 16 -3.20 -3.97 -1.79
CA ARG A 16 -4.53 -3.35 -1.62
C ARG A 16 -4.45 -1.82 -1.56
N ASP A 17 -3.46 -1.31 -0.84
CA ASP A 17 -3.23 0.13 -0.73
C ASP A 17 -2.77 0.70 -2.07
N PHE A 18 -1.92 -0.01 -2.81
CA PHE A 18 -1.44 0.42 -4.13
C PHE A 18 -2.59 0.58 -5.12
N LYS A 19 -3.54 -0.36 -5.14
CA LYS A 19 -4.76 -0.22 -5.96
C LYS A 19 -5.58 1.00 -5.57
N SER A 20 -5.69 1.29 -4.28
CA SER A 20 -6.42 2.46 -3.77
C SER A 20 -5.69 3.77 -4.15
N MET A 21 -4.37 3.78 -4.05
CA MET A 21 -3.49 4.87 -4.48
C MET A 21 -3.68 5.20 -5.96
N GLN A 22 -3.78 4.18 -6.82
CA GLN A 22 -4.04 4.33 -8.25
C GLN A 22 -5.40 4.94 -8.53
N ASN A 23 -6.47 4.45 -7.88
CA ASN A 23 -7.81 5.02 -8.03
C ASN A 23 -7.85 6.52 -7.65
N MET A 24 -7.14 6.91 -6.59
CA MET A 24 -7.01 8.31 -6.16
C MET A 24 -6.22 9.14 -7.17
N PHE A 25 -5.15 8.58 -7.76
CA PHE A 25 -4.40 9.23 -8.82
C PHE A 25 -5.28 9.49 -10.05
N GLU A 26 -6.05 8.49 -10.48
CA GLU A 26 -6.99 8.60 -11.60
C GLU A 26 -8.10 9.63 -11.33
N SER A 27 -8.55 9.71 -10.07
CA SER A 27 -9.53 10.71 -9.61
C SER A 27 -8.94 12.11 -9.42
N LYS A 28 -7.63 12.28 -9.67
CA LYS A 28 -6.86 13.53 -9.48
C LYS A 28 -6.73 13.99 -8.02
N ASP A 29 -7.00 13.10 -7.05
CA ASP A 29 -6.80 13.33 -5.63
C ASP A 29 -5.32 13.09 -5.26
N TYR A 30 -4.42 13.89 -5.83
CA TYR A 30 -2.98 13.61 -5.81
C TYR A 30 -2.37 13.63 -4.41
N HIS A 31 -2.86 14.50 -3.52
CA HIS A 31 -2.39 14.57 -2.14
C HIS A 31 -2.73 13.28 -1.38
N TRP A 32 -3.94 12.74 -1.57
CA TRP A 32 -4.33 11.45 -1.00
C TRP A 32 -3.61 10.28 -1.66
N SER A 33 -3.41 10.33 -2.98
CA SER A 33 -2.61 9.33 -3.70
C SER A 33 -1.17 9.28 -3.15
N LEU A 34 -0.51 10.42 -2.95
CA LEU A 34 0.83 10.45 -2.33
C LEU A 34 0.82 9.93 -0.90
N TYR A 35 -0.21 10.27 -0.11
CA TYR A 35 -0.36 9.74 1.23
C TYR A 35 -0.51 8.21 1.23
N VAL A 36 -1.37 7.63 0.40
CA VAL A 36 -1.48 6.16 0.35
C VAL A 36 -0.20 5.53 -0.22
N GLY A 37 0.47 6.19 -1.17
CA GLY A 37 1.73 5.74 -1.73
C GLY A 37 2.85 5.59 -0.70
N HIS A 38 2.95 6.50 0.29
CA HIS A 38 3.95 6.32 1.36
C HIS A 38 3.65 5.08 2.22
N LEU A 39 2.38 4.75 2.46
CA LEU A 39 1.97 3.58 3.24
C LEU A 39 2.30 2.27 2.51
N VAL A 40 2.14 2.24 1.19
CA VAL A 40 2.56 1.11 0.33
C VAL A 40 4.04 0.80 0.54
N VAL A 41 4.90 1.83 0.45
CA VAL A 41 6.35 1.68 0.65
C VAL A 41 6.68 1.29 2.09
N GLU A 42 6.04 1.90 3.07
CA GLU A 42 6.22 1.56 4.49
C GLU A 42 5.92 0.09 4.76
N LYS A 43 4.81 -0.44 4.20
CA LYS A 43 4.43 -1.85 4.36
C LYS A 43 5.40 -2.81 3.70
N LEU A 44 5.95 -2.49 2.53
CA LEU A 44 6.93 -3.33 1.84
C LEU A 44 8.28 -3.41 2.57
N LEU A 45 8.59 -2.40 3.39
CA LEU A 45 9.83 -2.35 4.17
C LEU A 45 9.72 -3.05 5.54
N LYS A 46 8.51 -3.39 6.00
CA LYS A 46 8.25 -4.09 7.27
C LYS A 46 8.38 -5.61 7.11
#